data_AF-A0A7V6AM91-F1
#
_entry.id   AF-A0A7V6AM91-F1
#
_cell.length_a   1.000
_cell.length_b   1.000
_cell.length_c   1.000
_cell.angle_alpha   90.00
_cell.angle_beta   90.00
_cell.angle_gamma   90.00
#
_symmetry.space_group_name_H-M   'P 1'
#
loop_
_entity.id
_entity.type
_entity.pdbx_description
1 polymer ?
#
loop_
_entity_poly.entity_id
_entity_poly.type
_entity_poly.pdbx_seq_one_letter_code
_entity_poly.pdbx_strand_id
1 'polypeptide(L)'
;MEEYLEKIIRHRTSVLVKEKTQIEGLLINLLPQETAEELKTTNRVVPRLYQVVTILFADIQGFTKISKEISPEELIRILDEIFFHFDKIVEKYNIEKIKTIGDSYMCAGGVPRKNTTNPVEVTAAALEMQYVMNELNVRRNIQW
;
A
#
# COMPACT_ATOMS: atom_id res chain seq x y z
N MET A 1 25.30 -44.23 1.57
CA MET A 1 24.50 -43.77 0.41
C MET A 1 23.17 -43.19 0.88
N GLU A 2 22.43 -43.87 1.77
CA GLU A 2 21.20 -43.36 2.39
C GLU A 2 21.40 -42.05 3.18
N GLU A 3 22.42 -41.96 4.02
CA GLU A 3 22.69 -40.77 4.84
C GLU A 3 23.01 -39.51 4.00
N TYR A 4 23.64 -39.71 2.84
CA TYR A 4 23.91 -38.64 1.87
C TYR A 4 22.64 -38.18 1.16
N LEU A 5 21.78 -39.12 0.77
CA LEU A 5 20.47 -38.83 0.17
C LEU A 5 19.56 -38.11 1.16
N GLU A 6 19.55 -38.54 2.43
CA GLU A 6 18.76 -37.90 3.49
C GLU A 6 19.24 -36.47 3.75
N LYS A 7 20.56 -36.25 3.75
CA LYS A 7 21.13 -34.90 3.87
C LYS A 7 20.73 -34.00 2.68
N ILE A 8 20.72 -34.53 1.46
CA ILE A 8 20.25 -33.81 0.27
C ILE A 8 18.77 -33.49 0.36
N ILE A 9 17.93 -34.46 0.76
CA ILE A 9 16.48 -34.27 0.89
C ILE A 9 16.20 -33.20 1.95
N ARG A 10 16.80 -33.31 3.15
CA ARG A 10 16.65 -32.29 4.22
C ARG A 10 17.08 -30.90 3.76
N HIS A 11 18.19 -30.81 3.03
CA HIS A 11 18.67 -29.54 2.49
C HIS A 11 17.67 -28.95 1.48
N ARG A 12 17.20 -29.76 0.51
CA ARG A 12 16.19 -29.33 -0.48
C ARG A 12 14.87 -28.93 0.18
N THR A 13 14.38 -29.70 1.16
CA THR A 13 13.18 -29.37 1.92
C THR A 13 13.35 -28.05 2.67
N SER A 14 14.52 -27.81 3.27
CA SER A 14 14.82 -26.54 3.95
C SER A 14 14.81 -25.34 3.00
N VAL A 15 15.39 -25.47 1.81
CA VAL A 15 15.37 -24.44 0.76
C VAL A 15 13.94 -24.18 0.28
N LEU A 16 13.18 -25.24 -0.03
CA LEU A 16 11.78 -25.13 -0.46
C LEU A 16 10.90 -24.44 0.59
N VAL A 17 11.11 -24.75 1.87
CA VAL A 17 10.38 -24.09 2.96
C VAL A 17 10.72 -22.60 3.02
N LYS A 18 12.01 -22.23 2.89
CA LYS A 18 12.41 -20.82 2.88
C LYS A 18 11.81 -20.05 1.70
N GLU A 19 11.90 -20.61 0.49
CA GLU A 19 11.33 -20.00 -0.72
C GLU A 19 9.82 -19.85 -0.59
N LYS A 20 9.14 -20.90 -0.10
CA LYS A 20 7.69 -20.86 0.16
C LYS A 20 7.33 -19.73 1.13
N THR A 21 8.02 -19.61 2.26
CA THR A 21 7.75 -18.55 3.25
C THR A 21 7.97 -17.15 2.66
N GLN A 22 9.01 -16.96 1.84
CA GLN A 22 9.26 -15.67 1.17
C GLN A 22 8.14 -15.32 0.19
N ILE A 23 7.73 -16.27 -0.65
CA ILE A 23 6.62 -16.10 -1.60
C ILE A 23 5.32 -15.78 -0.84
N GLU A 24 5.05 -16.50 0.24
CA GLU A 24 3.85 -16.30 1.05
C GLU A 24 3.81 -14.93 1.72
N GLY A 25 4.96 -14.40 2.17
CA GLY A 25 5.08 -13.05 2.72
C GLY A 25 4.86 -11.97 1.67
N LEU A 26 5.43 -12.15 0.46
CA LEU A 26 5.20 -11.22 -0.65
C LEU A 26 3.72 -11.17 -1.05
N LEU A 27 3.02 -12.30 -1.03
CA LEU A 27 1.60 -12.36 -1.38
C LEU A 27 0.73 -11.49 -0.46
N ILE A 28 1.06 -11.45 0.83
CA ILE A 28 0.34 -10.66 1.85
C ILE A 28 0.63 -9.17 1.70
N ASN A 29 1.83 -8.80 1.23
CA ASN A 29 2.17 -7.40 0.99
C ASN A 29 1.50 -6.82 -0.27
N LEU A 30 1.03 -7.68 -1.18
CA LEU A 30 0.44 -7.28 -2.47
C LEU A 30 -1.08 -7.33 -2.48
N LEU A 31 -1.69 -8.18 -1.66
CA LEU A 31 -3.12 -8.45 -1.67
C LEU A 31 -3.67 -8.36 -0.25
N PRO A 32 -4.93 -7.91 -0.08
CA PRO A 32 -5.63 -8.07 1.18
C PRO A 32 -5.57 -9.51 1.68
N GLN A 33 -5.38 -9.70 2.99
CA GLN A 33 -5.15 -11.02 3.59
C GLN A 33 -6.16 -12.08 3.12
N GLU A 34 -7.45 -11.75 3.15
CA GLU A 34 -8.52 -12.67 2.73
C GLU A 34 -8.39 -13.09 1.25
N THR A 35 -7.93 -12.17 0.39
CA THR A 35 -7.72 -12.43 -1.04
C THR A 35 -6.47 -13.27 -1.27
N ALA A 36 -5.40 -13.01 -0.50
CA ALA A 36 -4.17 -13.79 -0.52
C ALA A 36 -4.43 -15.25 -0.09
N GLU A 37 -5.22 -15.45 0.96
CA GLU A 37 -5.62 -16.79 1.45
C GLU A 37 -6.50 -17.52 0.43
N GLU A 38 -7.52 -16.85 -0.13
CA GLU A 38 -8.38 -17.43 -1.18
C GLU A 38 -7.57 -17.89 -2.39
N LEU A 39 -6.61 -17.07 -2.84
CA LEU A 39 -5.74 -17.41 -3.97
C LEU A 39 -4.84 -18.62 -3.64
N LYS A 40 -4.28 -18.69 -2.43
CA LYS A 40 -3.45 -19.83 -1.99
C LYS A 40 -4.24 -21.13 -1.95
N THR A 41 -5.49 -21.09 -1.47
CA THR A 41 -6.30 -22.30 -1.28
C THR A 41 -7.01 -22.76 -2.55
N THR A 42 -7.53 -21.82 -3.35
CA THR A 42 -8.43 -22.14 -4.47
C THR A 42 -7.78 -21.93 -5.83
N ASN A 43 -6.59 -21.33 -5.88
CA ASN A 43 -5.90 -20.90 -7.10
C ASN A 43 -6.73 -19.94 -7.97
N ARG A 44 -7.73 -19.28 -7.37
CA ARG A 44 -8.64 -18.31 -7.99
C ARG A 44 -9.03 -17.24 -6.97
N VAL A 45 -9.53 -16.11 -7.44
CA VAL A 45 -10.13 -15.05 -6.61
C VAL A 45 -11.46 -14.67 -7.23
N VAL A 46 -12.53 -14.74 -6.44
CA VAL A 46 -13.87 -14.32 -6.88
C VAL A 46 -14.02 -12.81 -6.70
N PRO A 47 -14.49 -12.06 -7.72
CA PRO A 47 -14.78 -10.64 -7.58
C PRO A 47 -15.81 -10.37 -6.48
N ARG A 48 -15.55 -9.38 -5.63
CA ARG A 48 -16.44 -8.98 -4.52
C ARG A 48 -17.14 -7.66 -4.83
N LEU A 49 -18.44 -7.61 -4.59
CA LEU A 49 -19.23 -6.40 -4.70
C LEU A 49 -19.34 -5.70 -3.33
N TYR A 50 -18.98 -4.42 -3.31
CA TYR A 50 -19.12 -3.53 -2.17
C TYR A 50 -20.15 -2.45 -2.51
N GLN A 51 -21.24 -2.39 -1.76
CA GLN A 51 -22.37 -1.49 -2.03
C GLN A 51 -22.13 -0.06 -1.54
N VAL A 52 -21.38 0.08 -0.44
CA VAL A 52 -21.09 1.37 0.20
C VAL A 52 -19.58 1.49 0.33
N VAL A 53 -18.99 2.37 -0.47
CA VAL A 53 -17.56 2.65 -0.52
C VAL A 53 -17.37 4.15 -0.69
N THR A 54 -16.40 4.72 0.01
CA THR A 54 -15.96 6.10 -0.19
C THR A 54 -14.54 6.07 -0.73
N ILE A 55 -14.33 6.70 -1.89
CA ILE A 55 -13.01 6.76 -2.55
C ILE A 55 -12.44 8.16 -2.38
N LEU A 56 -11.17 8.24 -2.00
CA LEU A 56 -10.39 9.47 -1.95
C LEU A 56 -9.30 9.42 -3.01
N PHE A 57 -9.25 10.48 -3.80
CA PHE A 57 -8.13 10.80 -4.69
C PHE A 57 -7.44 12.05 -4.14
N ALA A 58 -6.16 11.94 -3.86
CA ALA A 58 -5.30 13.09 -3.57
C ALA A 58 -4.30 13.23 -4.72
N ASP A 59 -4.14 14.45 -5.23
CA ASP A 59 -3.21 14.77 -6.30
C ASP A 59 -2.34 15.95 -5.87
N ILE A 60 -1.05 15.88 -6.16
CA ILE A 60 -0.10 16.92 -5.75
C ILE A 60 -0.10 17.99 -6.84
N GLN A 61 -0.75 19.12 -6.56
CA GLN A 61 -0.75 20.26 -7.47
C GLN A 61 0.69 20.70 -7.79
N GLY A 62 0.95 21.14 -9.02
CA GLY A 62 2.26 21.69 -9.40
C GLY A 62 3.39 20.67 -9.55
N PHE A 63 3.16 19.40 -9.26
CA PHE A 63 4.16 18.32 -9.35
C PHE A 63 4.83 18.24 -10.72
N THR A 64 4.05 18.31 -11.81
CA THR A 64 4.59 18.26 -13.19
C THR A 64 5.58 19.38 -13.49
N LYS A 65 5.45 20.54 -12.83
CA LYS A 65 6.39 21.65 -12.98
C LYS A 65 7.64 21.38 -12.15
N ILE A 66 7.47 21.05 -10.88
CA ILE A 66 8.56 20.77 -9.94
C ILE A 66 9.41 19.61 -10.42
N SER A 67 8.80 18.55 -10.96
CA SER A 67 9.49 17.36 -11.48
C SER A 67 10.44 17.66 -12.64
N LYS A 68 10.33 18.83 -13.29
CA LYS A 68 11.26 19.29 -14.33
C LYS A 68 12.44 20.09 -13.77
N GLU A 69 12.30 20.63 -12.56
CA GLU A 69 13.26 21.53 -11.92
C GLU A 69 14.14 20.81 -10.89
N ILE A 70 13.64 19.71 -10.29
CA ILE A 70 14.39 18.91 -9.30
C ILE A 70 14.94 17.62 -9.89
N SER A 71 16.02 17.09 -9.28
CA SER A 71 16.59 15.82 -9.71
C SER A 71 15.60 14.67 -9.47
N PRO A 72 15.61 13.62 -10.31
CA PRO A 72 14.75 12.45 -10.12
C PRO A 72 14.89 11.82 -8.73
N GLU A 73 16.11 11.79 -8.18
CA GLU A 73 16.37 11.21 -6.86
C GLU A 73 15.73 12.03 -5.74
N GLU A 74 15.76 13.37 -5.84
CA GLU A 74 15.09 14.23 -4.85
C GLU A 74 13.56 14.16 -5.00
N LEU A 75 13.05 14.10 -6.22
CA LEU A 75 11.62 13.91 -6.49
C LEU A 75 11.07 12.65 -5.83
N ILE A 76 11.77 11.52 -6.01
CA ILE A 76 11.40 10.24 -5.40
C ILE A 76 11.44 10.36 -3.87
N ARG A 77 12.48 10.98 -3.29
CA ARG A 77 12.55 11.18 -1.83
C ARG A 77 11.38 11.99 -1.26
N ILE A 78 10.94 13.02 -1.99
CA ILE A 78 9.79 13.83 -1.57
C ILE A 78 8.50 13.01 -1.64
N LEU A 79 8.29 12.27 -2.75
CA LEU A 79 7.11 11.40 -2.89
C LEU A 79 7.06 10.31 -1.83
N ASP A 80 8.18 9.63 -1.59
CA ASP A 80 8.28 8.58 -0.57
C ASP A 80 7.91 9.12 0.81
N GLU A 81 8.34 10.34 1.14
CA GLU A 81 7.99 10.97 2.42
C GLU A 81 6.50 11.30 2.51
N ILE A 82 5.91 11.90 1.48
CA ILE A 82 4.47 12.23 1.46
C ILE A 82 3.65 10.94 1.59
N PHE A 83 3.95 9.93 0.77
CA PHE A 83 3.21 8.68 0.78
C PHE A 83 3.42 7.88 2.07
N PHE A 84 4.59 7.95 2.69
CA PHE A 84 4.81 7.36 4.01
C PHE A 84 3.88 7.96 5.08
N HIS A 85 3.68 9.29 5.04
CA HIS A 85 2.72 9.93 5.94
C HIS A 85 1.27 9.57 5.60
N PHE A 86 0.91 9.53 4.32
CA PHE A 86 -0.44 9.15 3.89
C PHE A 86 -0.75 7.70 4.27
N ASP A 87 0.20 6.78 4.09
CA ASP A 87 0.09 5.38 4.47
C ASP A 87 -0.24 5.23 5.97
N LYS A 88 0.43 6.01 6.84
CA LYS A 88 0.12 6.04 8.28
C LYS A 88 -1.28 6.58 8.58
N ILE A 89 -1.72 7.60 7.85
CA ILE A 89 -3.06 8.19 8.03
C ILE A 89 -4.13 7.16 7.65
N VAL A 90 -4.01 6.54 6.47
CA VAL A 90 -5.03 5.57 6.04
C VAL A 90 -5.06 4.34 6.95
N GLU A 91 -3.91 3.87 7.44
CA GLU A 91 -3.83 2.80 8.43
C GLU A 91 -4.55 3.18 9.73
N LYS A 92 -4.32 4.39 10.26
CA LYS A 92 -5.00 4.92 11.46
C LYS A 92 -6.53 4.94 11.33
N TYR A 93 -7.06 5.24 10.15
CA TYR A 93 -8.50 5.31 9.90
C TYR A 93 -9.11 4.01 9.35
N ASN A 94 -8.35 2.91 9.26
CA ASN A 94 -8.77 1.64 8.66
C ASN A 94 -9.25 1.80 7.19
N ILE A 95 -8.56 2.64 6.43
CA ILE A 95 -8.81 2.89 5.01
C ILE A 95 -7.80 2.09 4.20
N GLU A 96 -8.27 1.45 3.13
CA GLU A 96 -7.39 0.67 2.25
C GLU A 96 -6.71 1.57 1.23
N LYS A 97 -5.37 1.52 1.17
CA LYS A 97 -4.61 2.06 0.04
C LYS A 97 -4.85 1.19 -1.18
N ILE A 98 -5.35 1.78 -2.27
CA ILE A 98 -5.62 1.04 -3.51
C ILE A 98 -4.38 1.03 -4.40
N LYS A 99 -3.84 2.21 -4.70
CA LYS A 99 -2.64 2.38 -5.53
C LYS A 99 -2.19 3.84 -5.55
N THR A 100 -1.01 4.06 -6.09
CA THR A 100 -0.57 5.36 -6.59
C THR A 100 -0.66 5.41 -8.11
N ILE A 101 -0.88 6.60 -8.67
CA ILE A 101 -0.88 6.85 -10.11
C ILE A 101 0.00 8.08 -10.34
N GLY A 102 1.30 7.88 -10.56
CA GLY A 102 2.25 8.98 -10.57
C GLY A 102 2.32 9.65 -9.19
N ASP A 103 2.00 10.94 -9.17
CA ASP A 103 1.88 11.83 -8.01
C ASP A 103 0.53 11.75 -7.28
N SER A 104 -0.45 11.04 -7.87
CA SER A 104 -1.75 10.83 -7.24
C SER A 104 -1.76 9.62 -6.30
N TYR A 105 -2.44 9.78 -5.16
CA TYR A 105 -2.70 8.74 -4.17
C TYR A 105 -4.19 8.38 -4.14
N MET A 106 -4.50 7.09 -4.26
CA MET A 106 -5.87 6.57 -4.25
C MET A 106 -6.07 5.61 -3.06
N CYS A 107 -7.08 5.89 -2.24
CA CYS A 107 -7.50 5.02 -1.15
C CYS A 107 -9.03 4.93 -1.06
N ALA A 108 -9.54 3.91 -0.37
CA ALA A 108 -10.96 3.67 -0.23
C ALA A 108 -11.34 3.13 1.15
N GLY A 109 -12.37 3.72 1.74
CA GLY A 109 -13.00 3.22 2.96
C GLY A 109 -14.17 2.30 2.64
N GLY A 110 -14.46 1.34 3.53
CA GLY A 110 -15.49 0.32 3.30
C GLY A 110 -15.00 -0.89 2.49
N VAL A 111 -13.71 -0.92 2.14
CA VAL A 111 -13.00 -2.04 1.55
C VAL A 111 -11.68 -2.27 2.30
N PRO A 112 -11.17 -3.52 2.38
CA PRO A 112 -11.91 -4.76 2.14
C PRO A 112 -12.99 -5.01 3.22
N ARG A 113 -12.93 -4.29 4.35
CA ARG A 113 -13.91 -4.41 5.44
C ARG A 113 -15.07 -3.44 5.25
N LYS A 114 -16.26 -3.99 5.05
CA LYS A 114 -17.50 -3.21 4.91
C LYS A 114 -17.81 -2.48 6.22
N ASN A 115 -18.13 -1.20 6.12
CA ASN A 115 -18.68 -0.41 7.21
C ASN A 115 -19.65 0.65 6.62
N THR A 116 -20.42 1.32 7.48
CA THR A 116 -21.27 2.45 7.09
C THR A 116 -20.68 3.81 7.46
N THR A 117 -19.59 3.82 8.22
CA THR A 117 -18.89 5.00 8.73
C THR A 117 -17.77 5.49 7.82
N ASN A 118 -17.45 4.76 6.74
CA ASN A 118 -16.37 5.11 5.79
C ASN A 118 -16.42 6.54 5.25
N PRO A 119 -17.58 7.19 5.00
CA PRO A 119 -17.55 8.57 4.56
C PRO A 119 -16.92 9.50 5.62
N VAL A 120 -17.15 9.23 6.90
CA VAL A 120 -16.60 10.01 8.02
C VAL A 120 -15.10 9.76 8.16
N GLU A 121 -14.68 8.50 8.15
CA GLU A 121 -13.27 8.09 8.25
C GLU A 121 -12.44 8.66 7.11
N VAL A 122 -12.92 8.54 5.87
CA VAL A 122 -12.24 9.04 4.67
C VAL A 122 -12.17 10.57 4.66
N THR A 123 -13.23 11.26 5.09
CA THR A 123 -13.20 12.73 5.19
C THR A 123 -12.22 13.19 6.28
N ALA A 124 -12.18 12.51 7.43
CA ALA A 124 -11.22 12.82 8.49
C ALA A 124 -9.77 12.60 8.04
N ALA A 125 -9.51 11.48 7.34
CA ALA A 125 -8.22 11.21 6.73
C ALA A 125 -7.81 12.30 5.73
N ALA A 126 -8.74 12.78 4.89
CA ALA A 126 -8.48 13.86 3.94
C ALA A 126 -8.00 15.14 4.64
N LEU A 127 -8.67 15.53 5.72
CA LEU A 127 -8.31 16.71 6.51
C LEU A 127 -6.92 16.55 7.17
N GLU A 128 -6.62 15.35 7.69
CA GLU A 128 -5.30 15.07 8.27
C GLU A 128 -4.19 15.07 7.21
N MET A 129 -4.46 14.54 6.00
CA MET A 129 -3.54 14.62 4.86
C MET A 129 -3.24 16.08 4.49
N GLN A 130 -4.26 16.95 4.45
CA GLN A 130 -4.07 18.38 4.20
C GLN A 130 -3.22 19.04 5.29
N TYR A 131 -3.47 18.71 6.56
CA TYR A 131 -2.66 19.23 7.67
C TYR A 131 -1.20 18.82 7.54
N VAL A 132 -0.91 17.54 7.29
CA VAL A 132 0.46 17.05 7.09
C VAL A 132 1.12 17.71 5.88
N MET A 133 0.40 17.89 4.78
CA MET A 133 0.95 18.59 3.61
C MET A 133 1.35 20.02 3.94
N ASN A 134 0.54 20.75 4.71
CA ASN A 134 0.90 22.10 5.15
C ASN A 134 2.19 22.10 6.00
N GLU A 135 2.33 21.15 6.94
CA GLU A 135 3.55 21.01 7.76
C GLU A 135 4.79 20.69 6.90
N LEU A 136 4.66 19.77 5.93
CA LEU A 136 5.75 19.41 5.02
C LEU A 136 6.17 20.58 4.14
N ASN A 137 5.22 21.37 3.65
CA ASN A 137 5.49 22.55 2.83
C ASN A 137 6.28 23.61 3.60
N VAL A 138 5.90 23.88 4.85
CA VAL A 138 6.62 24.80 5.74
C VAL A 138 8.03 24.29 6.01
N ARG A 139 8.18 23.01 6.37
CA ARG A 139 9.48 22.43 6.72
C ARG A 139 10.46 22.37 5.54
N ARG A 140 9.97 22.11 4.32
CA ARG A 140 10.80 22.05 3.11
C ARG A 140 10.91 23.40 2.38
N ASN A 141 10.18 24.42 2.82
CA ASN A 141 10.07 25.71 2.13
C ASN A 141 9.67 25.54 0.64
N ILE A 142 8.77 24.58 0.38
CA ILE A 142 8.25 24.27 -0.96
C ILE A 142 6.85 24.90 -1.08
N GLN A 143 6.65 25.71 -2.12
CA GLN A 143 5.31 26.07 -2.60
C GLN A 143 5.04 25.28 -3.87
N TRP A 144 4.03 24.41 -3.79
CA TRP A 144 3.51 23.62 -4.91
C TRP A 144 2.77 24.49 -5.92
#